data_AF-A0A4Q4CNF7-F1
#
_entry.id   AF-A0A4Q4CNF7-F1
#
_cell.length_a   1.000
_cell.length_b   1.000
_cell.length_c   1.000
_cell.angle_alpha   90.00
_cell.angle_beta   90.00
_cell.angle_gamma   90.00
#
_symmetry.space_group_name_H-M   'P 1'
#
loop_
_entity.id
_entity.type
_entity.pdbx_description
1 polymer ?
#
loop_
_entity_poly.entity_id
_entity_poly.type
_entity_poly.pdbx_seq_one_letter_code
_entity_poly.pdbx_strand_id
1 'polypeptide(L)'
;MSSPGLFTRGSWPEASRVADVLRRETVGGTILLVAAVAALVLANSPWSDAYFDLAETRIGPASLHLDLTVSAWAADGLLAIFFFVVGLELPL
;
A
#
# COMPACT_ATOMS: atom_id res chain seq x y z
N MET A 1 -16.91 34.75 43.04
CA MET A 1 -16.62 33.30 43.15
C MET A 1 -16.69 32.71 41.74
N SER A 2 -15.87 31.71 41.47
CA SER A 2 -15.04 31.55 40.26
C SER A 2 -15.71 31.02 38.98
N SER A 3 -15.18 31.53 37.85
CA SER A 3 -14.87 30.93 36.54
C SER A 3 -15.94 30.18 35.71
N PRO A 4 -16.38 30.73 34.56
CA PRO A 4 -17.05 29.95 33.51
C PRO A 4 -16.05 29.06 32.77
N GLY A 5 -16.40 27.78 32.57
CA GLY A 5 -15.56 26.77 31.93
C GLY A 5 -15.17 27.13 30.48
N LEU A 6 -13.88 27.38 30.28
CA LEU A 6 -13.23 27.73 29.00
C LEU A 6 -12.79 26.50 28.20
N PHE A 7 -13.57 25.41 28.21
CA PHE A 7 -13.22 24.23 27.42
C PHE A 7 -14.41 23.77 26.58
N THR A 8 -14.08 23.33 25.36
CA THR A 8 -14.79 22.25 24.63
C THR A 8 -15.75 22.64 23.49
N ARG A 9 -15.33 23.39 22.44
CA ARG A 9 -16.01 23.35 21.11
C ARG A 9 -15.11 23.59 19.87
N GLY A 10 -13.78 23.69 20.01
CA GLY A 10 -12.88 23.97 18.87
C GLY A 10 -12.30 22.74 18.16
N SER A 11 -12.18 21.60 18.84
CA SER A 11 -11.36 20.45 18.38
C SER A 11 -12.08 19.42 17.50
N TRP A 12 -13.40 19.55 17.30
CA TRP A 12 -14.18 18.56 16.54
C TRP A 12 -13.89 18.55 15.02
N PRO A 13 -13.74 19.70 14.33
CA PRO A 13 -13.41 19.70 12.91
C PRO A 13 -11.97 19.23 12.64
N GLU A 14 -11.04 19.57 13.53
CA GLU A 14 -9.62 19.20 13.42
C GLU A 14 -9.42 17.72 13.71
N ALA A 15 -10.03 17.20 14.76
CA ALA A 15 -10.01 15.77 15.06
C ALA A 15 -10.61 14.94 13.91
N SER A 16 -11.71 15.41 13.30
CA SER A 16 -12.28 14.74 12.11
C SER A 16 -11.34 14.80 10.90
N ARG A 17 -10.65 15.93 10.65
CA ARG A 17 -9.67 16.03 9.54
C ARG A 17 -8.44 15.15 9.76
N VAL A 18 -7.88 15.16 10.97
CA VAL A 18 -6.74 14.31 11.33
C VAL A 18 -7.15 12.84 11.26
N ALA A 19 -8.34 12.49 11.74
CA ALA A 19 -8.86 11.13 11.62
C ALA A 19 -9.10 10.71 10.16
N ASP A 20 -9.56 11.61 9.28
CA ASP A 20 -9.75 11.31 7.86
C ASP A 20 -8.42 11.14 7.11
N VAL A 21 -7.43 11.98 7.38
CA VAL A 21 -6.08 11.85 6.82
C VAL A 21 -5.44 10.56 7.30
N LEU A 22 -5.47 10.31 8.61
CA LEU A 22 -4.94 9.09 9.20
C LEU A 22 -5.69 7.86 8.71
N ARG A 23 -7.00 7.93 8.47
CA ARG A 23 -7.77 6.83 7.88
C ARG A 23 -7.35 6.54 6.44
N ARG A 24 -7.12 7.56 5.61
CA ARG A 24 -6.62 7.38 4.23
C ARG A 24 -5.23 6.74 4.23
N GLU A 25 -4.34 7.20 5.10
CA GLU A 25 -2.98 6.68 5.25
C GLU A 25 -2.98 5.24 5.83
N THR A 26 -3.84 4.99 6.82
CA THR A 26 -4.02 3.67 7.47
C THR A 26 -4.59 2.64 6.50
N VAL A 27 -5.49 3.01 5.58
CA VAL A 27 -6.04 2.07 4.59
C VAL A 27 -4.91 1.53 3.70
N GLY A 28 -4.04 2.40 3.19
CA GLY A 28 -2.88 1.98 2.39
C GLY A 28 -1.92 1.10 3.19
N GLY A 29 -1.54 1.53 4.39
CA GLY A 29 -0.65 0.75 5.27
C GLY A 29 -1.23 -0.60 5.69
N THR A 30 -2.53 -0.66 5.96
CA THR A 30 -3.21 -1.91 6.37
C THR A 30 -3.28 -2.89 5.20
N ILE A 31 -3.56 -2.43 3.98
CA ILE A 31 -3.55 -3.29 2.79
C ILE A 31 -2.15 -3.87 2.57
N LEU A 32 -1.10 -3.05 2.66
CA LEU A 32 0.29 -3.53 2.54
C LEU A 32 0.65 -4.54 3.63
N LEU A 33 0.26 -4.29 4.87
CA LEU A 33 0.51 -5.20 5.98
C LEU A 33 -0.19 -6.55 5.78
N VAL A 34 -1.48 -6.53 5.40
CA VAL A 34 -2.24 -7.75 5.11
C VAL A 34 -1.63 -8.51 3.94
N ALA A 35 -1.21 -7.83 2.88
CA ALA A 35 -0.55 -8.45 1.74
C ALA A 35 0.79 -9.10 2.14
N ALA A 36 1.60 -8.42 2.96
CA ALA A 36 2.86 -8.96 3.46
C ALA A 36 2.65 -10.20 4.34
N VAL A 37 1.67 -10.17 5.25
CA VAL A 37 1.31 -11.33 6.08
C VAL A 37 0.80 -12.49 5.21
N ALA A 38 -0.06 -12.21 4.22
CA ALA A 38 -0.54 -13.22 3.29
C ALA A 38 0.60 -13.86 2.48
N ALA A 39 1.54 -13.05 1.98
CA ALA A 39 2.73 -13.54 1.29
C ALA A 39 3.60 -14.42 2.20
N LEU A 40 3.79 -14.02 3.47
CA LEU A 40 4.54 -14.82 4.43
C LEU A 40 3.86 -16.16 4.73
N VAL A 41 2.54 -16.16 4.91
CA VAL A 41 1.76 -17.39 5.13
C VAL A 41 1.86 -18.31 3.92
N LEU A 42 1.68 -17.78 2.70
CA LEU A 42 1.78 -18.57 1.46
C LEU A 42 3.17 -19.16 1.27
N ALA A 43 4.23 -18.38 1.50
CA ALA A 43 5.62 -18.81 1.36
C ALA A 43 6.03 -19.88 2.39
N ASN A 44 5.38 -19.94 3.56
CA ASN A 44 5.63 -20.95 4.60
C ASN A 44 4.60 -22.10 4.59
N SER A 45 3.67 -22.10 3.63
CA SER A 45 2.63 -23.13 3.51
C SER A 45 3.07 -24.27 2.58
N PRO A 46 2.36 -25.41 2.56
CA PRO A 46 2.59 -26.49 1.59
C PRO A 46 2.42 -26.06 0.12
N TRP A 47 1.85 -24.87 -0.13
CA TRP A 47 1.73 -24.26 -1.46
C TRP A 47 2.88 -23.32 -1.80
N SER A 48 3.96 -23.32 -1.02
CA SER A 48 5.17 -22.51 -1.26
C SER A 48 5.71 -22.70 -2.67
N ASP A 49 5.79 -23.95 -3.13
CA ASP A 49 6.35 -24.28 -4.44
C ASP A 49 5.50 -23.67 -5.56
N ALA A 50 4.17 -23.79 -5.45
CA ALA A 50 3.26 -23.14 -6.40
C ALA A 50 3.36 -21.60 -6.37
N TYR A 51 3.61 -21.01 -5.19
CA TYR A 51 3.83 -19.56 -5.08
C TYR A 51 5.14 -19.13 -5.76
N PHE A 52 6.23 -19.87 -5.56
CA PHE A 52 7.51 -19.59 -6.21
C PHE A 52 7.46 -19.85 -7.72
N ASP A 53 6.79 -20.92 -8.17
CA ASP A 53 6.57 -21.21 -9.59
C ASP A 53 5.78 -20.08 -10.28
N LEU A 54 4.73 -19.58 -9.63
CA LEU A 54 3.98 -18.42 -10.13
C LEU A 54 4.85 -17.16 -10.14
N ALA A 55 5.64 -16.93 -9.09
CA ALA A 55 6.53 -15.77 -9.00
C ALA A 55 7.64 -15.79 -10.06
N GLU A 56 8.14 -16.97 -10.44
CA GLU A 56 9.15 -17.18 -11.49
C GLU A 56 8.57 -17.30 -12.90
N THR A 57 7.25 -17.50 -13.02
CA THR A 57 6.56 -17.58 -14.32
C THR A 57 6.89 -16.32 -15.12
N ARG A 58 7.43 -16.50 -16.32
CA ARG A 58 7.78 -15.39 -17.20
C ARG A 58 6.56 -15.00 -18.04
N ILE A 59 6.17 -13.73 -17.96
CA ILE A 59 5.03 -13.20 -18.71
C ILE A 59 5.51 -12.02 -19.55
N GLY A 60 5.45 -12.18 -20.87
CA GLY A 60 5.75 -11.11 -21.82
C GLY A 60 5.89 -11.62 -23.26
N PRO A 61 5.64 -10.78 -24.27
CA PRO A 61 5.87 -11.17 -25.66
C PRO A 61 7.38 -11.38 -25.88
N ALA A 62 7.78 -12.64 -26.08
CA ALA A 62 9.18 -13.04 -26.32
C ALA A 62 9.83 -12.26 -27.49
N SER A 63 9.02 -11.72 -28.42
CA SER A 63 9.46 -10.87 -29.52
C SER A 63 10.10 -9.54 -29.11
N LEU A 64 9.90 -9.09 -27.86
CA LEU A 64 10.44 -7.83 -27.32
C LEU A 64 11.55 -8.05 -26.28
N HIS A 65 12.03 -9.28 -26.08
CA HIS A 65 12.97 -9.65 -24.99
C HIS A 65 12.46 -9.31 -23.57
N LEU A 66 11.15 -9.09 -23.38
CA LEU A 66 10.54 -8.95 -22.06
C LEU A 66 10.26 -10.33 -21.45
N ASP A 67 11.34 -11.03 -21.08
CA ASP A 67 11.28 -12.28 -20.33
C ASP A 67 11.28 -12.01 -18.82
N LEU A 68 10.37 -11.14 -18.36
CA LEU A 68 10.25 -10.73 -16.97
C LEU A 68 9.42 -11.75 -16.19
N THR A 69 9.89 -12.10 -15.01
CA THR A 69 9.14 -12.91 -14.05
C THR A 69 7.95 -12.12 -13.51
N VAL A 70 6.89 -12.80 -13.07
CA VAL A 70 5.76 -12.16 -12.38
C VAL A 70 6.23 -11.33 -11.18
N SER A 71 7.23 -11.82 -10.45
CA SER A 71 7.85 -11.08 -9.34
C SER A 71 8.47 -9.74 -9.78
N ALA A 72 9.14 -9.70 -10.94
CA ALA A 72 9.70 -8.47 -11.48
C ALA A 72 8.60 -7.49 -11.92
N TRP A 73 7.56 -7.98 -12.59
CA TRP A 73 6.38 -7.17 -12.93
C TRP A 73 5.70 -6.56 -11.70
N ALA A 74 5.57 -7.32 -10.61
CA ALA A 74 4.99 -6.83 -9.38
C ALA A 74 5.85 -5.73 -8.75
N ALA A 75 7.17 -5.88 -8.74
CA ALA A 75 8.10 -4.88 -8.22
C ALA A 75 8.05 -3.58 -9.04
N ASP A 76 8.17 -3.68 -10.36
CA ASP A 76 8.16 -2.54 -11.27
C ASP A 76 6.79 -1.85 -11.30
N GLY A 77 5.70 -2.62 -11.27
CA GLY A 77 4.34 -2.11 -11.21
C GLY A 77 4.03 -1.36 -9.91
N LEU A 78 4.48 -1.88 -8.77
CA LEU A 78 4.33 -1.20 -7.48
C LEU A 78 5.12 0.11 -7.45
N LEU A 79 6.35 0.09 -7.98
CA LEU A 79 7.20 1.27 -8.12
C LEU A 79 6.56 2.31 -9.07
N ALA A 80 5.98 1.87 -10.18
CA ALA A 80 5.26 2.74 -11.11
C ALA A 80 4.04 3.43 -10.44
N ILE A 81 3.25 2.68 -9.67
CA ILE A 81 2.13 3.25 -8.90
C ILE A 81 2.64 4.23 -7.85
N PHE A 82 3.71 3.88 -7.13
CA PHE A 82 4.34 4.77 -6.14
C PHE A 82 4.76 6.10 -6.78
N PHE A 83 5.51 6.05 -7.88
CA PHE A 83 5.94 7.26 -8.58
C PHE A 83 4.77 8.04 -9.19
N PHE A 84 3.72 7.36 -9.64
CA PHE A 84 2.51 8.02 -10.12
C PHE A 84 1.83 8.82 -9.01
N VAL A 85 1.61 8.21 -7.84
CA VAL A 85 1.00 8.90 -6.68
C VAL A 85 1.86 10.06 -6.22
N VAL A 86 3.16 9.84 -6.03
CA VAL A 86 4.12 10.90 -5.66
C VAL A 86 4.15 12.02 -6.71
N GLY A 87 4.07 11.68 -8.00
CA GLY A 87 4.01 12.65 -9.09
C GLY A 87 2.74 13.50 -9.10
N LEU A 88 1.60 12.96 -8.65
CA LEU A 88 0.36 13.71 -8.46
C LEU A 88 0.36 14.57 -7.19
N GLU A 89 1.12 14.17 -6.16
CA GLU A 89 1.25 14.89 -4.89
C GLU A 89 2.22 16.08 -4.95
N LEU A 90 2.96 16.25 -6.05
CA LEU A 90 3.77 17.43 -6.32
C LEU A 90 2.92 18.45 -7.10
N PRO A 91 2.22 19.39 -6.45
CA PRO A 91 1.63 20.51 -7.18
C PRO A 91 2.76 21.36 -7.76
N LEU A 92 2.76 21.50 -9.08
CA LEU A 92 3.49 22.55 -9.78
C LEU A 92 2.97 23.94 -9.37
#